data_AF-A0A5C6PHH9-F1
#
_entry.id   AF-A0A5C6PHH9-F1
#
_cell.length_a   1.000
_cell.length_b   1.000
_cell.length_c   1.000
_cell.angle_alpha   90.00
_cell.angle_beta   90.00
_cell.angle_gamma   90.00
#
_symmetry.space_group_name_H-M   'P 1'
#
loop_
_entity.id
_entity.type
_entity.pdbx_description
1 polymer ?
#
loop_
_entity_poly.entity_id
_entity_poly.type
_entity_poly.pdbx_seq_one_letter_code
_entity_poly.pdbx_strand_id
1 'polypeptide(L)'
;MKYFSVNKDTGVVWLRQQLDRETKSEMQVEFYVSDIQEVVKDTVNIQIGDVNDNAPIFHGQPYTVHIPESHKEGEGEQVGCKRSLCQC
;
A
#
# COMPACT_ATOMS: atom_id res chain seq x y z
N MET A 1 -2.04 19.79 10.04
CA MET A 1 -1.11 18.76 9.51
C MET A 1 -1.25 17.48 10.34
N LYS A 2 -1.88 16.44 9.79
CA LYS A 2 -2.18 15.18 10.50
C LYS A 2 -1.01 14.18 10.47
N TYR A 3 -0.30 14.12 9.35
CA TYR A 3 0.75 13.12 9.09
C TYR A 3 2.17 13.61 9.39
N PHE A 4 2.48 14.88 9.09
CA PHE A 4 3.82 15.43 9.25
C PHE A 4 3.90 16.46 10.38
N SER A 5 5.05 16.50 11.06
CA SER A 5 5.48 17.56 11.94
C SER A 5 6.73 18.21 11.38
N VAL A 6 6.88 19.53 11.56
CA VAL A 6 8.07 20.25 11.14
C VAL A 6 8.66 20.93 12.35
N ASN A 7 9.96 20.74 12.57
CA ASN A 7 10.71 21.51 13.55
C ASN A 7 10.93 22.94 13.00
N LYS A 8 10.46 23.94 13.73
CA LYS A 8 10.45 25.34 13.26
C LYS A 8 11.85 25.96 13.15
N ASP A 9 12.79 25.53 13.99
CA ASP A 9 14.13 26.14 14.05
C ASP A 9 15.11 25.48 13.06
N THR A 10 14.91 24.19 12.76
CA THR A 10 15.82 23.41 11.91
C THR A 10 15.23 23.03 10.55
N GLY A 11 13.92 23.13 10.39
CA GLY A 11 13.20 22.71 9.18
C GLY A 11 13.06 21.19 9.02
N VAL A 12 13.55 20.37 9.97
CA VAL A 12 13.45 18.91 9.87
C VAL A 12 12.00 18.45 9.96
N VAL A 13 11.59 17.62 9.00
CA VAL A 13 10.24 17.06 8.90
C VAL A 13 10.23 15.63 9.46
N TRP A 14 9.27 15.35 10.33
CA TRP A 14 9.09 14.06 10.98
C TRP A 14 7.68 13.52 10.70
N LEU A 15 7.57 12.20 10.59
CA LEU A 15 6.29 11.53 10.49
C LEU A 15 5.65 11.37 11.87
N ARG A 16 4.39 11.78 12.02
CA ARG A 16 3.60 11.66 13.27
C ARG A 16 2.65 10.48 13.28
N GLN A 17 2.29 9.97 12.09
CA GLN A 17 1.33 8.88 11.92
C GLN A 17 1.85 7.93 10.85
N GLN A 18 1.59 6.64 11.03
CA GLN A 18 1.98 5.63 10.06
C GLN A 18 1.34 5.91 8.69
N LEU A 19 2.11 5.65 7.64
CA LEU A 19 1.64 5.69 6.26
C LEU A 19 1.20 4.30 5.85
N ASP A 20 0.14 4.24 5.06
CA ASP A 20 -0.43 3.01 4.51
C ASP A 20 -0.79 3.30 3.05
N ARG A 21 -0.09 2.65 2.13
CA ARG A 21 -0.23 2.91 0.69
C ARG A 21 -1.57 2.40 0.17
N GLU A 22 -2.03 1.26 0.68
CA GLU A 22 -3.29 0.63 0.32
C GLU A 22 -4.47 1.52 0.71
N THR A 23 -4.33 2.31 1.78
CA THR A 23 -5.29 3.37 2.11
C THR A 23 -5.09 4.63 1.26
N LYS A 24 -3.84 5.09 1.09
CA LYS A 24 -3.54 6.32 0.35
C LYS A 24 -2.15 6.26 -0.30
N SER A 25 -2.10 6.33 -1.63
CA SER A 25 -0.84 6.24 -2.40
C SER A 25 -0.11 7.58 -2.57
N GLU A 26 -0.82 8.70 -2.49
CA GLU A 26 -0.23 10.04 -2.65
C GLU A 26 -0.90 11.10 -1.78
N MET A 27 -0.19 12.18 -1.51
CA MET A 27 -0.73 13.31 -0.77
C MET A 27 -0.08 14.64 -1.13
N GLN A 28 -0.91 15.66 -1.35
CA GLN A 28 -0.46 17.05 -1.45
C GLN A 28 -0.36 17.65 -0.06
N VAL A 29 0.82 18.19 0.27
CA VAL A 29 1.11 18.83 1.55
C VAL A 29 1.60 20.25 1.29
N GLU A 30 0.83 21.23 1.76
CA GLU A 30 1.25 22.63 1.77
C GLU A 30 2.19 22.87 2.96
N PHE A 31 3.40 23.34 2.67
CA PHE A 31 4.35 23.85 3.65
C PHE A 31 4.37 25.36 3.60
N TYR A 32 4.63 25.99 4.74
CA TYR A 32 4.81 27.43 4.82
C TYR A 32 6.05 27.78 5.61
N VAL A 33 6.72 28.83 5.17
CA VAL A 33 7.86 29.45 5.84
C VAL A 33 7.48 30.89 6.13
N SER A 34 7.70 31.34 7.35
CA SER A 34 7.39 32.69 7.79
C SER A 34 8.66 33.34 8.29
N ASP A 35 8.94 34.55 7.82
CA ASP A 35 9.83 35.48 8.49
C ASP A 35 9.01 36.57 9.19
N ILE A 36 9.67 37.65 9.63
CA ILE A 36 9.06 38.79 10.32
C ILE A 36 8.11 39.61 9.45
N GLN A 37 8.17 39.49 8.12
CA GLN A 37 7.49 40.38 7.17
C GLN A 37 6.61 39.62 6.19
N GLU A 38 6.93 38.36 5.87
CA GLU A 38 6.29 37.58 4.83
C GLU A 38 6.09 36.11 5.23
N VAL A 39 5.03 35.52 4.67
CA VAL A 39 4.76 34.09 4.71
C VAL A 39 4.72 33.56 3.29
N VAL A 40 5.64 32.67 2.95
CA VAL A 40 5.68 31.97 1.67
C VAL A 40 5.09 30.59 1.85
N LYS A 41 4.26 30.15 0.90
CA LYS A 41 3.63 28.83 0.89
C LYS A 41 3.96 28.11 -0.40
N ASP A 42 4.20 26.81 -0.28
CA ASP A 42 4.38 25.93 -1.44
C ASP A 42 3.78 24.55 -1.18
N THR A 43 3.32 23.89 -2.24
CA THR A 43 2.67 22.58 -2.17
C THR A 43 3.55 21.49 -2.74
N VAL A 44 3.84 20.50 -1.92
CA VAL A 44 4.64 19.33 -2.31
C VAL A 44 3.72 18.14 -2.52
N ASN A 45 3.87 17.45 -3.66
CA ASN A 45 3.24 16.16 -3.88
C ASN A 45 4.14 15.03 -3.35
N ILE A 46 3.68 14.34 -2.32
CA ILE A 46 4.40 13.23 -1.67
C ILE A 46 3.79 11.91 -2.15
N GLN A 47 4.62 11.07 -2.75
CA GLN A 47 4.28 9.71 -3.15
C GLN A 47 4.66 8.73 -2.04
N ILE A 48 3.74 7.84 -1.67
CA ILE A 48 3.97 6.82 -0.64
C ILE A 48 4.50 5.56 -1.32
N GLY A 49 5.71 5.15 -0.92
CA GLY A 49 6.35 3.96 -1.46
C GLY A 49 5.60 2.68 -1.10
N ASP A 50 5.56 1.74 -2.04
CA ASP A 50 4.95 0.43 -1.86
C ASP A 50 5.90 -0.55 -1.17
N VAL A 51 5.34 -1.39 -0.30
CA VAL A 51 6.01 -2.52 0.34
C VAL A 51 5.10 -3.73 0.26
N ASN A 52 5.68 -4.92 0.08
CA ASN A 52 4.90 -6.15 0.00
C ASN A 52 4.49 -6.65 1.41
N ASP A 53 3.58 -5.95 2.06
CA ASP A 53 3.07 -6.25 3.42
C ASP A 53 1.69 -6.92 3.42
N ASN A 54 1.05 -7.03 2.27
CA ASN A 54 -0.25 -7.68 2.10
C ASN A 54 -0.10 -9.07 1.46
N ALA A 55 -0.42 -10.11 2.23
CA ALA A 55 -0.37 -11.49 1.75
C ALA A 55 -1.51 -11.80 0.76
N PRO A 56 -1.32 -12.73 -0.19
CA PRO A 56 -2.38 -13.15 -1.11
C PRO A 56 -3.61 -13.70 -0.37
N ILE A 57 -4.80 -13.30 -0.81
CA ILE A 57 -6.08 -13.81 -0.29
C ILE A 57 -6.72 -14.71 -1.35
N PHE A 58 -7.05 -15.94 -0.95
CA PHE A 58 -7.73 -16.90 -1.79
C PHE A 58 -9.25 -16.71 -1.69
N HIS A 59 -9.90 -16.35 -2.80
CA HIS A 59 -11.36 -16.23 -2.87
C HIS A 59 -12.00 -17.55 -3.30
N GLY A 60 -13.21 -17.85 -2.82
CA GLY A 60 -13.97 -19.04 -3.25
C GLY A 60 -13.54 -20.35 -2.58
N GLN A 61 -12.92 -20.27 -1.39
CA GLN A 61 -12.64 -21.45 -0.59
C GLN A 61 -13.91 -21.97 0.12
N PRO A 62 -14.08 -23.31 0.24
CA PRO A 62 -13.21 -24.35 -0.30
C PRO A 62 -13.39 -24.53 -1.83
N TYR A 63 -12.27 -24.83 -2.51
CA TYR A 63 -12.30 -25.16 -3.93
C TYR A 63 -12.76 -26.61 -4.12
N THR A 64 -13.93 -26.81 -4.70
CA THR A 64 -14.48 -28.13 -5.03
C THR A 64 -14.76 -28.19 -6.53
N VAL A 65 -14.24 -29.21 -7.20
CA VAL A 65 -14.47 -29.43 -8.65
C VAL A 65 -14.78 -30.90 -8.87
N HIS A 66 -15.69 -31.15 -9.82
CA HIS A 66 -16.06 -32.47 -10.28
C HIS A 66 -15.45 -32.72 -11.66
N ILE A 67 -14.59 -33.72 -11.77
CA ILE A 67 -13.90 -34.06 -13.01
C ILE A 67 -14.54 -35.33 -13.61
N PRO A 68 -15.07 -35.30 -14.83
CA PRO A 68 -15.60 -36.48 -15.50
C PRO A 68 -14.48 -37.42 -15.96
N GLU A 69 -14.76 -38.71 -16.07
CA GLU A 69 -13.77 -39.74 -16.46
C GLU A 69 -13.20 -39.56 -17.88
N SER A 70 -13.93 -38.86 -18.77
CA SER A 70 -13.53 -38.56 -20.14
C SER A 70 -12.63 -37.32 -20.28
N HIS A 71 -12.25 -36.72 -19.15
CA HIS A 71 -11.44 -35.52 -19.12
C HIS A 71 -10.05 -35.74 -19.75
N LYS A 72 -9.63 -34.83 -20.63
CA LYS A 72 -8.38 -34.95 -21.36
C LYS A 72 -7.22 -34.28 -20.62
N GLU A 73 -6.03 -34.89 -20.74
CA GLU A 73 -4.79 -34.32 -20.23
C GLU A 73 -4.56 -32.91 -20.81
N GLY A 74 -4.34 -31.93 -19.94
CA GLY A 74 -4.10 -30.54 -20.35
C GLY A 74 -5.32 -29.62 -20.38
N GLU A 75 -6.55 -30.14 -20.20
CA GLU A 75 -7.74 -29.31 -19.92
C GLU A 75 -7.71 -28.88 -18.44
N GLY A 76 -6.76 -28.03 -18.06
CA GLY A 76 -6.60 -27.63 -16.66
C GLY A 76 -7.77 -26.82 -16.12
N GLU A 77 -8.58 -27.39 -15.23
CA GLU A 77 -9.35 -26.62 -14.24
C GLU A 77 -8.43 -26.36 -13.04
N GLN A 78 -8.12 -25.08 -12.77
CA GLN A 78 -7.20 -24.68 -11.70
C GLN A 78 -7.80 -24.96 -10.32
N VAL A 79 -7.62 -26.19 -9.81
CA VAL A 79 -7.95 -26.54 -8.43
C VAL A 79 -6.76 -26.40 -7.50
N GLY A 80 -6.75 -25.31 -6.75
CA GLY A 80 -6.13 -25.27 -5.43
C GLY A 80 -4.64 -24.94 -5.37
N CYS A 81 -4.36 -24.03 -4.45
CA CYS A 81 -3.05 -23.55 -4.04
C CYS A 81 -2.01 -24.69 -3.92
N LYS A 82 -0.88 -24.57 -4.63
CA LYS A 82 0.33 -25.33 -4.28
C LYS A 82 0.65 -24.97 -2.84
N ARG A 83 0.64 -25.96 -1.94
CA ARG A 83 1.01 -25.84 -0.50
C ARG A 83 2.34 -25.11 -0.25
N SER A 84 3.14 -24.84 -1.28
CA SER A 84 4.40 -24.11 -1.27
C SER A 84 4.31 -22.58 -1.29
N LEU A 85 3.12 -21.96 -1.33
CA LEU A 85 2.94 -20.50 -1.19
C LEU A 85 2.39 -20.06 0.17
N CYS A 86 2.18 -21.00 1.10
CA CYS A 86 2.05 -20.71 2.52
C CYS A 86 3.45 -20.60 3.12
N GLN A 87 4.13 -19.48 2.89
CA GLN A 87 5.30 -19.15 3.70
C GLN A 87 4.82 -18.28 4.87
N CYS A 88 4.67 -18.92 6.02
CA CYS A 88 4.68 -18.26 7.32
C CYS A 88 6.04 -17.59 7.56
#